data_AF-A0A5N0V6E8-F1
#
_entry.id   AF-A0A5N0V6E8-F1
#
_cell.length_a   1.000
_cell.length_b   1.000
_cell.length_c   1.000
_cell.angle_alpha   90.00
_cell.angle_beta   90.00
_cell.angle_gamma   90.00
#
_symmetry.space_group_name_H-M   'P 1'
#
loop_
_entity.id
_entity.type
_entity.pdbx_description
1 polymer ?
#
loop_
_entity_poly.entity_id
_entity_poly.type
_entity_poly.pdbx_seq_one_letter_code
_entity_poly.pdbx_strand_id
1 'polypeptide(L)'
;MYSEQVKLIGSGLLNLADDHHNAGNNMRGQVEDQLSAFKNMGPEWGDDHFHEAHARVTQVGNGTNDTATVSDNIGNAHVNNADMVGQVSHQISSLIQNI
;
A
#
# COMPACT_ATOMS: atom_id res chain seq x y z
N MET A 1 -0.23 -33.41 0.47
CA MET A 1 -0.82 -32.67 -0.68
C MET A 1 -1.29 -31.27 -0.26
N TYR A 2 -2.03 -31.11 0.85
CA TYR A 2 -2.47 -29.79 1.34
C TYR A 2 -1.35 -28.81 1.76
N SER A 3 -0.20 -29.30 2.22
CA SER A 3 0.89 -28.44 2.73
C SER A 3 1.50 -27.51 1.67
N GLU A 4 1.50 -27.89 0.40
CA GLU A 4 2.13 -27.11 -0.66
C GLU A 4 1.20 -26.00 -1.16
N GLN A 5 -0.10 -26.31 -1.29
CA GLN A 5 -1.12 -25.33 -1.65
C GLN A 5 -1.24 -24.22 -0.59
N VAL A 6 -1.17 -24.57 0.69
CA VAL A 6 -1.17 -23.58 1.79
C VAL A 6 0.05 -22.66 1.71
N LYS A 7 1.25 -23.21 1.44
CA LYS A 7 2.46 -22.40 1.28
C LYS A 7 2.33 -21.42 0.11
N LEU A 8 1.81 -21.88 -1.03
CA LEU A 8 1.58 -21.04 -2.21
C LEU A 8 0.58 -19.91 -1.94
N ILE A 9 -0.50 -20.20 -1.20
CA ILE A 9 -1.47 -19.18 -0.79
C ILE A 9 -0.80 -18.15 0.14
N GLY A 10 -0.06 -18.63 1.15
CA GLY A 10 0.65 -17.77 2.08
C GLY A 10 1.65 -16.84 1.39
N SER A 11 2.51 -17.38 0.52
CA SER A 11 3.48 -16.58 -0.22
C SER A 11 2.82 -15.63 -1.23
N GLY A 12 1.72 -16.04 -1.86
CA GLY A 12 0.94 -15.18 -2.76
C GLY A 12 0.34 -13.97 -2.03
N LEU A 13 -0.18 -14.17 -0.81
CA LEU A 13 -0.69 -13.08 0.03
C LEU A 13 0.42 -12.12 0.46
N LEU A 14 1.59 -12.64 0.84
CA LEU A 14 2.73 -11.79 1.20
C LEU A 14 3.25 -10.97 0.01
N ASN A 15 3.30 -11.55 -1.19
CA ASN A 15 3.67 -10.80 -2.39
C ASN A 15 2.66 -9.67 -2.69
N LEU A 16 1.36 -9.93 -2.54
CA LEU A 16 0.33 -8.89 -2.68
C LEU A 16 0.48 -7.81 -1.61
N ALA A 17 0.87 -8.17 -0.38
CA ALA A 17 1.15 -7.20 0.66
C ALA A 17 2.29 -6.26 0.27
N ASP A 18 3.40 -6.82 -0.18
CA ASP A 18 4.57 -6.07 -0.65
C ASP A 18 4.22 -5.17 -1.84
N ASP A 19 3.45 -5.66 -2.81
CA ASP A 19 2.98 -4.87 -3.95
C ASP A 19 2.16 -3.66 -3.50
N HIS A 20 1.28 -3.84 -2.51
CA HIS A 20 0.46 -2.77 -1.95
C HIS A 20 1.27 -1.74 -1.16
N HIS A 21 2.24 -2.16 -0.34
CA HIS A 21 3.15 -1.27 0.36
C HIS A 21 4.04 -0.49 -0.62
N ASN A 22 4.54 -1.16 -1.66
CA ASN A 22 5.33 -0.53 -2.71
C ASN A 22 4.50 0.50 -3.50
N ALA A 23 3.25 0.19 -3.83
CA ALA A 23 2.33 1.14 -4.45
C ALA A 23 2.09 2.37 -3.55
N GLY A 24 1.89 2.16 -2.24
CA GLY A 24 1.76 3.22 -1.24
C GLY A 24 2.98 4.15 -1.23
N ASN A 25 4.18 3.59 -1.15
CA ASN A 25 5.43 4.34 -1.16
C ASN A 25 5.66 5.10 -2.48
N ASN A 26 5.37 4.47 -3.62
CA ASN A 26 5.50 5.11 -4.93
C ASN A 26 4.56 6.31 -5.06
N MET A 27 3.32 6.19 -4.59
CA MET A 27 2.36 7.31 -4.58
C MET A 27 2.85 8.48 -3.74
N ARG A 28 3.39 8.22 -2.54
CA ARG A 28 3.95 9.28 -1.68
C ARG A 28 5.15 9.96 -2.34
N GLY A 29 6.07 9.18 -2.92
CA GLY A 29 7.22 9.73 -3.65
C GLY A 29 6.79 10.62 -4.82
N GLN A 30 5.79 10.21 -5.61
CA GLN A 30 5.27 11.03 -6.70
C GLN A 30 4.65 12.35 -6.22
N VAL A 31 3.95 12.34 -5.07
CA VAL A 31 3.40 13.58 -4.48
C VAL A 31 4.51 14.51 -4.04
N GLU A 32 5.56 13.98 -3.39
CA GLU A 32 6.72 14.76 -2.96
C GLU A 32 7.46 15.39 -4.14
N ASP A 33 7.66 14.63 -5.21
CA ASP A 33 8.28 15.10 -6.46
C ASP A 33 7.43 16.20 -7.11
N GLN A 34 6.11 16.00 -7.21
CA GLN A 34 5.19 16.98 -7.80
C GLN A 34 5.11 18.27 -6.99
N LEU A 35 5.02 18.20 -5.66
CA LEU A 35 5.03 19.38 -4.80
C LEU A 35 6.36 20.15 -4.93
N SER A 36 7.47 19.43 -5.00
CA SER A 36 8.81 20.03 -5.15
C SER A 36 8.96 20.71 -6.51
N ALA A 37 8.53 20.05 -7.59
CA ALA A 37 8.52 20.64 -8.93
C ALA A 37 7.65 21.90 -8.98
N PHE A 38 6.45 21.86 -8.39
CA PHE A 38 5.54 23.00 -8.35
C PHE A 38 6.15 24.21 -7.62
N LYS A 39 6.79 23.99 -6.46
CA LYS A 39 7.48 25.06 -5.72
C LYS A 39 8.58 25.74 -6.55
N ASN A 40 9.29 24.97 -7.38
CA ASN A 40 10.34 25.51 -8.25
C ASN A 40 9.79 26.32 -9.43
N MET A 41 8.52 26.14 -9.82
CA MET A 41 7.85 26.90 -10.89
C MET A 41 7.25 28.24 -10.42
N GLY A 42 7.06 28.42 -9.12
CA GLY A 42 6.43 29.61 -8.53
C GLY A 42 7.02 30.98 -8.92
N PRO A 43 8.33 31.14 -9.20
CA PRO A 43 8.88 32.44 -9.61
C PRO A 43 8.30 33.03 -10.91
N GLU A 44 7.68 32.22 -11.76
CA GLU A 44 7.17 32.66 -13.08
C GLU A 44 5.68 32.99 -13.09
N TRP A 45 4.92 32.52 -12.09
CA TRP A 45 3.46 32.62 -12.05
C TRP A 45 3.13 33.66 -10.98
N GLY A 46 2.58 34.81 -11.38
CA GLY A 46 2.21 35.87 -10.44
C GLY A 46 1.43 35.34 -9.21
N ASP A 47 1.57 36.04 -8.08
CA ASP A 47 1.28 35.52 -6.74
C ASP A 47 -0.09 34.83 -6.61
N ASP A 48 -1.17 35.43 -7.13
CA ASP A 48 -2.53 34.88 -7.05
C ASP A 48 -2.68 33.52 -7.77
N HIS A 49 -2.13 33.39 -8.97
CA HIS A 49 -2.20 32.15 -9.75
C HIS A 49 -1.35 31.04 -9.14
N PHE A 50 -0.20 31.41 -8.56
CA PHE A 50 0.62 30.47 -7.82
C PHE A 50 -0.11 29.96 -6.57
N HIS A 51 -0.77 30.82 -5.80
CA HIS A 51 -1.53 30.43 -4.62
C HIS A 51 -2.70 29.47 -4.95
N GLU A 52 -3.48 29.74 -6.00
CA GLU A 52 -4.58 28.85 -6.40
C GLU A 52 -4.05 27.48 -6.85
N ALA A 53 -3.01 27.47 -7.69
CA ALA A 53 -2.42 26.23 -8.16
C ALA A 53 -1.75 25.44 -7.01
N HIS A 54 -1.11 26.12 -6.07
CA HIS A 54 -0.55 25.52 -4.86
C HIS A 54 -1.62 24.82 -4.03
N ALA A 55 -2.78 25.47 -3.83
CA ALA A 55 -3.89 24.90 -3.08
C ALA A 55 -4.43 23.62 -3.74
N ARG A 56 -4.59 23.63 -5.07
CA ARG A 56 -5.04 22.45 -5.84
C ARG A 56 -4.03 21.30 -5.78
N VAL A 57 -2.74 21.59 -5.98
CA VAL A 57 -1.67 20.58 -5.89
C VAL A 57 -1.61 19.97 -4.50
N THR A 58 -1.74 20.81 -3.46
CA THR A 58 -1.80 20.33 -2.06
C THR A 58 -3.00 19.42 -1.83
N GLN A 59 -4.19 19.79 -2.35
CA GLN A 59 -5.39 18.98 -2.22
C GLN A 59 -5.23 17.62 -2.90
N VAL A 60 -4.69 17.58 -4.12
CA VAL A 60 -4.41 16.33 -4.84
C VAL A 60 -3.38 15.50 -4.07
N GLY A 61 -2.32 16.12 -3.57
CA GLY A 61 -1.31 15.45 -2.75
C GLY A 61 -1.88 14.78 -1.51
N ASN A 62 -2.79 15.45 -0.79
CA ASN A 62 -3.49 14.87 0.35
C ASN A 62 -4.34 13.66 -0.06
N GLY A 63 -5.13 13.76 -1.13
CA GLY A 63 -5.96 12.64 -1.62
C GLY A 63 -5.13 11.43 -2.08
N THR A 64 -3.97 11.67 -2.69
CA THR A 64 -3.03 10.61 -3.06
C THR A 64 -2.41 9.96 -1.81
N ASN A 65 -2.09 10.74 -0.77
CA ASN A 65 -1.58 10.19 0.49
C ASN A 65 -2.65 9.36 1.25
N ASP A 66 -3.91 9.77 1.20
CA ASP A 66 -5.03 8.96 1.73
C ASP A 66 -5.14 7.63 0.97
N THR A 67 -5.01 7.66 -0.36
CA THR A 67 -5.00 6.46 -1.21
C THR A 67 -3.81 5.55 -0.89
N ALA A 68 -2.63 6.12 -0.68
CA ALA A 68 -1.45 5.37 -0.24
C ALA A 68 -1.66 4.68 1.11
N THR A 69 -2.31 5.37 2.05
CA THR A 69 -2.66 4.83 3.36
C THR A 69 -3.66 3.67 3.24
N VAL A 70 -4.65 3.77 2.35
CA VAL A 70 -5.56 2.66 2.05
C VAL A 70 -4.79 1.48 1.46
N SER A 71 -3.84 1.73 0.56
CA SER A 71 -2.99 0.66 0.01
C SER A 71 -2.20 -0.05 1.10
N ASP A 72 -1.61 0.68 2.04
CA ASP A 72 -0.88 0.08 3.16
C ASP A 72 -1.78 -0.77 4.06
N ASN A 73 -3.01 -0.31 4.31
CA ASN A 73 -3.99 -1.07 5.08
C ASN A 73 -4.39 -2.37 4.39
N ILE A 74 -4.52 -2.36 3.06
CA ILE A 74 -4.77 -3.57 2.27
C ILE A 74 -3.56 -4.52 2.36
N GLY A 75 -2.33 -3.98 2.27
CA GLY A 75 -1.12 -4.78 2.44
C GLY A 75 -1.06 -5.46 3.81
N ASN A 76 -1.36 -4.72 4.88
CA ASN A 76 -1.43 -5.27 6.24
C ASN A 76 -2.53 -6.34 6.37
N ALA A 77 -3.68 -6.17 5.70
CA ALA A 77 -4.73 -7.17 5.67
C ALA A 77 -4.28 -8.47 4.97
N HIS A 78 -3.49 -8.37 3.90
CA HIS A 78 -2.91 -9.54 3.24
C HIS A 78 -1.90 -10.28 4.13
N VAL A 79 -1.06 -9.57 4.89
CA VAL A 79 -0.18 -10.19 5.91
C VAL A 79 -1.00 -10.95 6.95
N ASN A 80 -2.03 -10.32 7.52
CA ASN A 80 -2.91 -10.97 8.50
C ASN A 80 -3.60 -12.22 7.91
N ASN A 81 -4.04 -12.16 6.65
CA ASN A 81 -4.62 -13.30 5.97
C ASN A 81 -3.61 -14.44 5.77
N ALA A 82 -2.34 -14.13 5.45
CA ALA A 82 -1.28 -15.13 5.31
C ALA A 82 -1.04 -15.86 6.64
N ASP A 83 -1.03 -15.11 7.75
CA ASP A 83 -0.90 -15.68 9.10
C ASP A 83 -2.08 -16.59 9.46
N MET A 84 -3.31 -16.15 9.17
CA MET A 84 -4.52 -16.96 9.39
C MET A 84 -4.49 -18.26 8.59
N VAL A 85 -4.07 -18.22 7.32
CA VAL A 85 -3.90 -19.42 6.49
C VAL A 85 -2.89 -20.38 7.12
N GLY A 86 -1.78 -19.87 7.66
CA GLY A 86 -0.79 -20.67 8.39
C GLY A 86 -1.37 -21.32 9.65
N GLN A 87 -2.11 -20.57 10.46
CA GLN A 87 -2.73 -21.07 11.70
C GLN A 87 -3.76 -22.17 11.43
N VAL A 88 -4.68 -21.95 10.48
CA VAL A 88 -5.72 -22.94 10.12
C VAL A 88 -5.07 -24.22 9.58
N SER A 89 -4.02 -24.10 8.77
CA SER A 89 -3.27 -25.27 8.28
C SER A 89 -2.64 -26.08 9.41
N HIS A 90 -2.07 -25.40 10.42
CA HIS A 90 -1.51 -26.08 11.59
C HIS A 90 -2.59 -26.82 12.38
N GLN A 91 -3.73 -26.18 12.65
CA GLN A 91 -4.86 -26.81 13.36
C GLN A 91 -5.38 -28.06 12.65
N ILE A 92 -5.56 -27.99 11.33
CA ILE A 92 -6.00 -29.14 10.52
C ILE A 92 -4.97 -30.28 10.60
N SER A 93 -3.67 -29.95 10.51
CA SER A 93 -2.60 -30.95 10.60
C SER A 93 -2.61 -31.67 11.95
N SER A 94 -2.82 -30.93 13.05
CA SER A 94 -2.93 -31.50 14.40
C SER A 94 -4.18 -32.37 14.56
N LEU A 95 -5.34 -31.98 14.00
CA LEU A 95 -6.56 -32.77 14.05
C LEU A 95 -6.37 -34.13 13.37
N ILE A 96 -5.73 -34.16 12.19
CA ILE A 96 -5.48 -35.40 11.44
C ILE A 96 -4.56 -36.36 12.21
N GLN A 97 -3.56 -35.84 12.93
CA GLN A 97 -2.63 -36.68 13.70
C GLN A 97 -3.25 -37.35 14.93
N ASN A 98 -4.40 -36.86 15.39
CA ASN A 98 -5.10 -37.36 16.58
C ASN A 98 -6.26 -38.33 16.23
N ILE A 99 -6.44 -38.70 14.96
CA ILE A 99 -7.43 -39.68 14.47
C ILE A 99 -6.68 -40.94 14.02
#